data_AF-A0A439Y365-F1
#
_entry.id   AF-A0A439Y365-F1
#
_cell.length_a   1.000
_cell.length_b   1.000
_cell.length_c   1.000
_cell.angle_alpha   90.00
_cell.angle_beta   90.00
_cell.angle_gamma   90.00
#
_symmetry.space_group_name_H-M   'P 1'
#
loop_
_entity.id
_entity.type
_entity.pdbx_description
1 polymer ?
#
loop_
_entity_poly.entity_id
_entity_poly.type
_entity_poly.pdbx_seq_one_letter_code
_entity_poly.pdbx_strand_id
1 'polypeptide(L)'
;MADAPSRSRRARKPAGVPVRPKRAKKTIGDDFAAALRQDFRDHGAGVIAKVRAEKPDQYLKIVLSVLPGPKDSDAHTNTLDTLSDEEIRARIRALEAIVRPFLGDGVSGAADGAGAPAPR
;
A
#
# COMPACT_ATOMS: atom_id res chain seq x y z
N MET A 1 -81.56 1.17 -25.21
CA MET A 1 -80.64 1.86 -24.27
C MET A 1 -80.40 0.94 -23.09
N ALA A 2 -79.18 0.43 -22.94
CA ALA A 2 -78.47 0.16 -21.67
C ALA A 2 -77.26 -0.72 -21.98
N ASP A 3 -76.16 -0.03 -22.23
CA ASP A 3 -74.80 -0.54 -22.36
C ASP A 3 -74.34 -1.15 -21.02
N ALA A 4 -73.68 -2.31 -21.04
CA ALA A 4 -73.18 -3.00 -19.84
C ALA A 4 -71.63 -2.97 -19.84
N PRO A 5 -70.97 -2.49 -18.77
CA PRO A 5 -69.56 -2.15 -18.86
C PRO A 5 -68.60 -3.33 -18.62
N SER A 6 -67.65 -3.45 -19.54
CA SER A 6 -66.22 -3.76 -19.39
C SER A 6 -65.76 -4.42 -18.07
N ARG A 7 -65.41 -5.71 -18.13
CA ARG A 7 -64.62 -6.40 -17.10
C ARG A 7 -63.14 -6.01 -17.23
N SER A 8 -62.68 -5.13 -16.33
CA SER A 8 -61.28 -4.80 -16.09
C SER A 8 -60.44 -6.06 -15.83
N ARG A 9 -59.50 -6.35 -16.73
CA ARG A 9 -58.53 -7.44 -16.62
C ARG A 9 -57.44 -7.03 -15.62
N ARG A 10 -57.59 -7.43 -14.36
CA ARG A 10 -56.53 -7.27 -13.33
C ARG A 10 -55.26 -8.01 -13.78
N ALA A 11 -54.22 -7.26 -14.12
CA ALA A 11 -52.88 -7.79 -14.33
C ALA A 11 -52.36 -8.40 -13.01
N ARG A 12 -52.09 -9.71 -12.99
CA ARG A 12 -51.38 -10.36 -11.88
C ARG A 12 -49.91 -9.95 -11.95
N LYS A 13 -49.41 -9.26 -10.91
CA LYS A 13 -47.96 -9.09 -10.68
C LYS A 13 -47.34 -10.49 -10.45
N PRO A 14 -46.19 -10.83 -11.04
CA PRO A 14 -45.49 -12.07 -10.70
C PRO A 14 -44.97 -11.94 -9.26
N ALA A 15 -45.36 -12.91 -8.42
CA ALA A 15 -44.83 -13.05 -7.07
C ALA A 15 -43.32 -13.31 -7.17
N GLY A 16 -42.52 -12.47 -6.49
CA GLY A 16 -41.07 -12.59 -6.48
C GLY A 16 -40.65 -13.96 -5.94
N VAL A 17 -39.73 -14.61 -6.66
CA VAL A 17 -39.03 -15.80 -6.18
C VAL A 17 -38.25 -15.39 -4.92
N PRO A 18 -38.41 -16.08 -3.78
CA PRO A 18 -37.59 -15.81 -2.62
C PRO A 18 -36.15 -16.21 -2.97
N VAL A 19 -35.27 -15.22 -3.16
CA VAL A 19 -33.85 -15.44 -3.34
C VAL A 19 -33.32 -16.06 -2.05
N ARG A 20 -33.15 -17.38 -2.05
CA ARG A 20 -32.55 -18.11 -0.94
C ARG A 20 -31.17 -17.49 -0.69
N PRO A 21 -30.85 -17.05 0.54
CA PRO A 21 -29.55 -16.45 0.82
C PRO A 21 -28.48 -17.48 0.45
N LYS A 22 -27.62 -17.10 -0.48
CA LYS A 22 -26.52 -17.93 -0.97
C LYS A 22 -25.61 -18.18 0.23
N ARG A 23 -25.75 -19.35 0.86
CA ARG A 23 -24.80 -19.81 1.89
C ARG A 23 -23.42 -19.75 1.26
N ALA A 24 -22.60 -18.81 1.71
CA ALA A 24 -21.19 -18.80 1.37
C ALA A 24 -20.63 -20.18 1.79
N LYS A 25 -20.14 -20.94 0.81
CA LYS A 25 -19.52 -22.23 1.08
C LYS A 25 -18.25 -21.92 1.86
N LYS A 26 -18.18 -22.35 3.13
CA LYS A 26 -16.94 -22.30 3.89
C LYS A 26 -15.89 -23.06 3.09
N THR A 27 -14.77 -22.39 2.83
CA THR A 27 -13.67 -22.95 2.07
C THR A 27 -12.67 -23.60 3.02
N ILE A 28 -11.83 -24.50 2.50
CA ILE A 28 -10.68 -25.03 3.24
C ILE A 28 -9.79 -23.89 3.76
N GLY A 29 -9.71 -22.78 3.01
CA GLY A 29 -8.99 -21.58 3.44
C GLY A 29 -9.58 -20.93 4.69
N ASP A 30 -10.92 -20.92 4.82
CA ASP A 30 -11.59 -20.36 6.01
C ASP A 30 -11.31 -21.21 7.26
N ASP A 31 -11.34 -22.53 7.10
CA ASP A 31 -11.07 -23.47 8.19
C ASP A 31 -9.59 -23.42 8.61
N PHE A 32 -8.67 -23.31 7.66
CA PHE A 32 -7.25 -23.10 7.92
C PHE A 32 -6.99 -21.78 8.68
N ALA A 33 -7.59 -20.68 8.23
CA ALA A 33 -7.48 -19.39 8.91
C ALA A 33 -8.08 -19.43 10.32
N ALA A 34 -9.16 -20.20 10.54
CA ALA A 34 -9.74 -20.41 11.86
C ALA A 34 -8.78 -21.20 12.78
N ALA A 35 -8.17 -22.27 12.26
CA ALA A 35 -7.20 -23.07 13.00
C ALA A 35 -5.96 -22.23 13.38
N LEU A 36 -5.39 -21.47 12.43
CA LEU A 36 -4.26 -20.56 12.70
C LEU A 36 -4.57 -19.52 13.78
N ARG A 37 -5.77 -18.93 13.75
CA ARG A 37 -6.18 -17.97 14.79
C ARG A 37 -6.29 -18.64 16.16
N GLN A 38 -6.77 -19.87 16.21
CA GLN A 38 -6.89 -20.62 17.45
C GLN A 38 -5.51 -20.99 18.01
N ASP A 39 -4.62 -21.51 17.17
CA ASP A 39 -3.23 -21.78 17.52
C ASP A 39 -2.53 -20.53 18.07
N PHE A 40 -2.70 -19.38 17.41
CA PHE A 40 -2.13 -18.13 17.89
C PHE A 40 -2.71 -17.68 19.24
N ARG A 41 -3.98 -17.96 19.54
CA ARG A 41 -4.56 -17.67 20.87
C ARG A 41 -3.96 -18.55 21.96
N ASP A 42 -3.78 -19.83 21.65
CA ASP A 42 -3.34 -20.83 22.62
C ASP A 42 -1.82 -20.77 22.85
N HIS A 43 -1.04 -20.38 21.83
CA HIS A 43 0.42 -20.47 21.84
C HIS A 43 1.16 -19.17 21.47
N GLY A 44 0.49 -18.19 20.88
CA GLY A 44 1.14 -17.01 20.29
C GLY A 44 1.96 -16.19 21.29
N ALA A 45 1.46 -15.99 22.51
CA ALA A 45 2.19 -15.25 23.55
C ALA A 45 3.52 -15.94 23.93
N GLY A 46 3.52 -17.26 24.03
CA GLY A 46 4.71 -18.05 24.34
C GLY A 46 5.75 -17.98 23.22
N VAL A 47 5.31 -18.10 21.96
CA VAL A 47 6.18 -17.95 20.80
C VAL A 47 6.78 -16.54 20.73
N ILE A 48 5.96 -15.50 20.93
CA ILE A 48 6.43 -14.11 20.97
C ILE A 48 7.49 -13.90 22.05
N ALA A 49 7.25 -14.41 23.26
CA ALA A 49 8.21 -14.30 24.36
C ALA A 49 9.54 -15.01 24.03
N LYS A 50 9.46 -16.22 23.46
CA LYS A 50 10.64 -16.99 23.07
C LYS A 50 11.44 -16.30 21.98
N VAL A 51 10.79 -15.80 20.92
CA VAL A 51 11.47 -15.07 19.85
C VAL A 51 12.10 -13.78 20.36
N ARG A 52 11.43 -13.05 21.27
CA ARG A 52 12.02 -11.86 21.91
C ARG A 52 13.30 -12.17 22.67
N ALA A 53 13.35 -13.33 23.34
CA ALA A 53 14.52 -13.74 24.13
C ALA A 53 15.66 -14.31 23.24
N GLU A 54 15.33 -15.15 22.27
CA GLU A 54 16.32 -15.89 21.47
C GLU A 54 16.78 -15.13 20.22
N LYS A 55 15.89 -14.36 19.59
CA LYS A 55 16.11 -13.63 18.32
C LYS A 55 15.48 -12.24 18.35
N PRO A 56 15.99 -11.34 19.22
CA PRO A 56 15.38 -10.02 19.43
C PRO A 56 15.35 -9.15 18.16
N ASP A 57 16.34 -9.28 17.28
CA ASP A 57 16.40 -8.59 15.99
C ASP A 57 15.25 -9.01 15.06
N GLN A 58 14.96 -10.31 14.99
CA GLN A 58 13.86 -10.83 14.20
C GLN A 58 12.50 -10.45 14.81
N TYR A 59 12.39 -10.43 16.14
CA TYR A 59 11.20 -9.97 16.84
C TYR A 59 10.85 -8.52 16.45
N LEU A 60 11.82 -7.61 16.49
CA LEU A 60 11.60 -6.20 16.15
C LEU A 60 11.19 -6.00 14.69
N LYS A 61 11.76 -6.77 13.75
CA LYS A 61 11.35 -6.76 12.33
C LYS A 61 9.88 -7.19 12.15
N ILE A 62 9.45 -8.24 12.85
CA ILE A 62 8.06 -8.73 12.79
C ILE A 62 7.11 -7.69 13.38
N VAL A 63 7.45 -7.10 14.54
CA VAL A 63 6.66 -6.04 15.17
C VAL A 63 6.50 -4.85 14.21
N LEU A 64 7.58 -4.44 13.53
CA LEU A 64 7.51 -3.38 12.53
C LEU A 64 6.60 -3.72 11.35
N SER A 65 6.58 -4.98 10.89
CA SER A 65 5.73 -5.39 9.75
C SER A 65 4.23 -5.55 10.08
N VAL A 66 3.89 -5.82 11.34
CA VAL A 66 2.51 -6.10 11.78
C VAL A 66 1.83 -4.85 12.31
N LEU A 67 2.60 -3.92 12.88
CA LEU A 67 2.06 -2.62 13.24
C LEU A 67 1.65 -1.89 11.96
N PRO A 68 0.44 -1.31 11.88
CA PRO A 68 0.14 -0.29 10.89
C PRO A 68 1.00 0.94 11.21
N GLY A 69 2.26 0.90 10.78
CA GLY A 69 3.13 2.05 10.79
C GLY A 69 2.68 3.08 9.75
N PRO A 70 3.24 4.30 9.78
CA PRO A 70 3.14 5.21 8.65
C PRO A 70 3.58 4.42 7.41
N LYS A 71 2.75 4.44 6.35
CA LYS A 71 3.18 3.99 5.03
C LYS A 71 4.47 4.74 4.72
N ASP A 72 5.63 4.12 4.90
CA ASP A 72 6.96 4.60 4.48
C ASP A 72 8.05 3.62 4.98
N SER A 73 7.90 2.32 4.70
CA SER A 73 9.10 1.48 4.51
C SER A 73 9.71 1.69 3.11
N ASP A 74 9.23 2.70 2.38
CA ASP A 74 9.86 3.30 1.19
C ASP A 74 10.81 4.44 1.56
N ALA A 75 11.06 4.72 2.85
CA ALA A 75 12.00 5.77 3.28
C ALA A 75 13.50 5.45 3.01
N HIS A 76 13.80 4.32 2.37
CA HIS A 76 15.09 4.09 1.73
C HIS A 76 14.99 3.84 0.22
N THR A 77 13.89 4.27 -0.41
CA THR A 77 13.98 4.76 -1.79
C THR A 77 14.38 6.21 -1.65
N ASN A 78 15.69 6.48 -1.61
CA ASN A 78 16.17 7.80 -1.94
C ASN A 78 15.54 8.09 -3.31
N THR A 79 14.53 8.97 -3.37
CA THR A 79 13.80 9.25 -4.61
C THR A 79 14.76 9.70 -5.73
N LEU A 80 15.99 10.12 -5.37
CA LEU A 80 17.08 10.39 -6.30
C LEU A 80 17.65 9.13 -6.99
N ASP A 81 17.67 7.96 -6.33
CA ASP A 81 18.20 6.70 -6.88
C ASP A 81 17.34 6.15 -8.02
N THR A 82 16.09 6.61 -8.12
CA THR A 82 15.15 6.24 -9.19
C THR A 82 15.07 7.25 -10.33
N LEU A 83 15.81 8.37 -10.25
CA LEU A 83 15.82 9.39 -11.30
C LEU A 83 16.91 9.07 -12.31
N SER A 84 16.62 9.35 -13.58
CA SER A 84 17.65 9.45 -14.59
C SER A 84 18.56 10.65 -14.35
N ASP A 85 19.80 10.58 -14.85
CA ASP A 85 20.74 11.72 -14.81
C ASP A 85 20.15 12.99 -15.43
N GLU A 86 19.27 12.87 -16.42
CA GLU A 86 18.59 14.03 -17.02
C GLU A 86 17.58 14.66 -16.06
N GLU A 87 16.79 13.85 -15.36
CA GLU A 87 15.83 14.35 -14.37
C GLU A 87 16.55 14.98 -13.18
N ILE A 88 17.68 14.43 -12.76
CA ILE A 88 18.54 15.02 -11.73
C ILE A 88 19.04 16.39 -12.20
N ARG A 89 19.61 16.49 -13.41
CA ARG A 89 20.10 17.75 -13.99
C ARG A 89 18.98 18.78 -14.16
N ALA A 90 17.78 18.37 -14.57
CA ALA A 90 16.62 19.25 -14.69
C ALA A 90 16.19 19.84 -13.34
N ARG A 91 16.18 19.03 -12.28
CA ARG A 91 15.87 19.48 -10.92
C ARG A 91 16.91 20.43 -10.35
N ILE A 92 18.21 20.16 -10.58
CA ILE A 92 19.29 21.06 -10.18
C ILE A 92 19.11 22.44 -10.84
N ARG A 93 18.87 22.51 -12.16
CA ARG A 93 18.62 23.78 -12.86
C ARG A 93 17.41 24.54 -12.31
N ALA A 94 16.33 23.81 -11.99
CA ALA A 94 15.13 24.41 -11.40
C ALA A 94 15.42 24.99 -10.00
N LEU A 95 16.18 24.28 -9.17
CA LEU A 95 16.60 24.75 -7.85
C LEU A 95 17.55 25.95 -7.96
N GLU A 96 18.52 25.92 -8.88
CA GLU A 96 19.41 27.05 -9.15
C GLU A 96 18.61 28.31 -9.52
N ALA A 97 17.59 28.20 -10.37
CA ALA A 97 16.74 29.33 -10.72
C ALA A 97 15.99 29.93 -9.52
N ILE A 98 15.59 29.09 -8.56
CA ILE A 98 14.90 29.51 -7.33
C ILE A 98 15.87 30.13 -6.34
N VAL A 99 17.06 29.55 -6.18
CA VAL A 99 18.02 29.94 -5.13
C VAL A 99 18.91 31.10 -5.57
N ARG A 100 19.18 31.26 -6.87
CA ARG A 100 20.05 32.31 -7.42
C ARG A 100 19.72 33.74 -6.98
N PRO A 101 18.45 34.18 -6.86
CA PRO A 101 18.12 35.50 -6.34
C PRO A 101 18.52 35.71 -4.87
N PHE A 102 18.75 34.64 -4.12
CA PHE A 102 19.11 34.66 -2.69
C PHE A 102 20.61 34.48 -2.46
N LEU A 103 21.35 34.05 -3.47
CA LEU A 103 22.81 33.99 -3.45
C LEU A 103 23.32 35.35 -3.93
N GLY A 104 23.94 36.13 -3.05
CA GLY A 104 24.71 37.31 -3.47
C GLY A 104 25.79 36.93 -4.49
N ASP A 105 26.44 37.93 -5.10
CA ASP A 105 27.37 37.80 -6.25
C ASP A 105 28.63 36.88 -6.06
N GLY A 106 28.69 36.06 -5.00
CA GLY A 106 29.84 35.26 -4.59
C GLY A 106 29.88 33.79 -5.00
N VAL A 107 28.92 33.25 -5.76
CA VAL A 107 29.02 31.87 -6.29
C VAL A 107 29.37 31.91 -7.77
N SER A 108 30.67 32.08 -8.04
CA SER A 108 31.25 31.82 -9.36
C SER A 108 31.44 30.31 -9.51
N GLY A 109 30.62 29.70 -10.37
CA GLY A 109 30.73 28.30 -10.74
C GLY A 109 32.04 28.03 -11.47
N ALA A 110 32.91 27.24 -10.84
CA ALA A 110 34.02 26.56 -11.49
C ALA A 110 33.99 25.10 -11.03
N ALA A 111 33.04 24.34 -11.56
CA ALA A 111 33.13 22.89 -11.58
C ALA A 111 33.77 22.51 -12.92
N ASP A 112 35.09 22.69 -13.03
CA ASP A 112 35.86 22.07 -14.10
C ASP A 112 35.87 20.56 -13.85
N GLY A 113 35.05 19.85 -14.61
CA GLY A 113 35.03 18.40 -14.65
C GLY A 113 36.32 17.87 -15.28
N ALA A 114 37.34 17.66 -14.46
CA ALA A 114 38.51 16.86 -14.81
C ALA A 114 38.43 15.51 -14.10
N GLY A 115 37.72 14.56 -14.73
CA GLY A 115 37.85 13.14 -14.39
C GLY A 115 39.24 12.66 -14.79
N ALA A 116 40.16 12.59 -13.83
CA ALA A 116 41.47 11.97 -14.03
C ALA A 116 41.32 10.43 -14.13
N PRO A 117 41.86 9.77 -15.16
CA PRO A 117 41.88 8.31 -15.19
C PRO A 117 42.93 7.78 -14.19
N ALA A 118 42.54 6.75 -13.43
CA ALA A 118 43.38 6.10 -12.43
C ALA A 118 44.64 5.44 -13.05
N PRO A 119 45.81 5.54 -12.40
CA PRO A 119 47.04 4.89 -12.88
C PRO A 119 46.98 3.37 -12.69
N ARG A 120 47.53 2.63 -13.67
CA ARG A 120 47.87 1.20 -13.58
C ARG A 120 49.29 1.02 -13.06
#